data_AF-A0A1V1UM24-F1
#
_entry.id   AF-A0A1V1UM24-F1
#
_cell.length_a   1.000
_cell.length_b   1.000
_cell.length_c   1.000
_cell.angle_alpha   90.00
_cell.angle_beta   90.00
_cell.angle_gamma   90.00
#
_symmetry.space_group_name_H-M   'P 1'
#
loop_
_entity.id
_entity.type
_entity.pdbx_description
1 polymer ?
#
loop_
_entity_poly.entity_id
_entity_poly.type
_entity_poly.pdbx_seq_one_letter_code
_entity_poly.pdbx_strand_id
1 'polypeptide(L)' 'MTKPAKRKKWRKLHLGLDLAAGEIICSDLTLDNVGDPSALPGLLNQIDGPFQDFWRMVLMTTNRSAIC' A
#
# COMPACT_ATOMS: atom_id res chain seq x y z
N MET A 1 -3.03 -3.45 39.44
CA MET A 1 -2.00 -3.80 38.44
C MET A 1 -2.68 -3.83 37.06
N THR A 2 -2.73 -2.69 36.37
CA THR A 2 -3.33 -2.59 35.03
C THR A 2 -2.37 -3.21 34.01
N LYS A 3 -2.86 -4.16 33.21
CA LYS A 3 -2.05 -4.75 32.12
C LYS A 3 -1.66 -3.64 31.14
N PRO A 4 -0.39 -3.53 30.73
CA PRO A 4 -0.01 -2.57 29.70
C PRO A 4 -0.83 -2.86 28.44
N ALA A 5 -1.51 -1.84 27.93
CA ALA A 5 -2.31 -1.96 26.71
C ALA A 5 -1.39 -2.43 25.57
N LYS A 6 -1.75 -3.53 24.91
CA LYS A 6 -0.97 -4.07 23.80
C LYS A 6 -0.97 -3.01 22.68
N ARG A 7 0.20 -2.44 22.39
CA ARG A 7 0.35 -1.43 21.34
C ARG A 7 -0.11 -2.04 20.01
N LYS A 8 -1.15 -1.45 19.41
CA LYS A 8 -1.64 -1.86 18.09
C LYS A 8 -0.53 -1.63 17.08
N LYS A 9 -0.15 -2.67 16.34
CA LYS A 9 0.77 -2.52 15.19
C LYS A 9 0.00 -1.88 14.05
N TRP A 10 0.57 -0.85 13.46
CA TRP A 10 0.04 -0.24 12.25
C TRP A 10 0.32 -1.14 11.04
N ARG A 11 -0.47 -0.96 9.99
CA ARG A 11 -0.30 -1.62 8.69
C ARG A 11 -0.04 -0.54 7.64
N LYS A 12 0.74 -0.90 6.63
CA LYS A 12 0.99 -0.05 5.45
C LYS A 12 -0.10 -0.30 4.44
N LEU A 13 -0.72 0.77 3.96
CA LEU A 13 -1.63 0.72 2.83
C LEU A 13 -0.86 1.19 1.60
N HIS A 14 -0.78 0.30 0.62
CA HIS A 14 -0.25 0.54 -0.71
C HIS A 14 -1.40 0.79 -1.67
N LEU A 15 -1.34 1.86 -2.45
CA LEU A 15 -2.35 2.21 -3.44
C LEU A 15 -1.68 2.42 -4.79
N GLY A 16 -2.21 1.78 -5.83
CA GLY A 16 -1.90 2.09 -7.22
C GLY A 16 -2.95 3.02 -7.79
N LEU A 17 -2.52 4.19 -8.26
CA LEU A 17 -3.38 5.21 -8.84
C LEU A 17 -3.08 5.35 -10.33
N ASP A 18 -4.11 5.29 -11.18
CA ASP A 18 -3.99 5.76 -12.56
C ASP A 18 -4.07 7.28 -12.58
N LEU A 19 -2.96 7.93 -12.93
CA LEU A 19 -2.88 9.39 -13.00
C LEU A 19 -3.77 10.00 -14.10
N ALA A 20 -4.20 9.22 -15.08
CA ALA A 20 -5.00 9.72 -16.19
C ALA A 20 -6.50 9.76 -15.88
N ALA A 21 -7.03 8.68 -15.31
CA ALA A 21 -8.40 8.63 -14.84
C ALA A 21 -8.57 9.25 -13.45
N GLY A 22 -7.51 9.31 -12.65
CA GLY A 22 -7.57 9.71 -11.24
C GLY A 22 -8.18 8.62 -10.35
N GLU A 23 -8.13 7.37 -10.78
CA GLU A 23 -8.77 6.23 -10.13
C GLU A 23 -7.76 5.34 -9.39
N ILE A 24 -8.22 4.69 -8.33
CA ILE A 24 -7.44 3.65 -7.63
C ILE A 24 -7.67 2.32 -8.38
N ILE A 25 -6.60 1.77 -8.95
CA ILE A 25 -6.65 0.55 -9.76
C ILE A 25 -6.19 -0.70 -8.99
N CYS A 26 -5.44 -0.53 -7.89
CA CYS A 26 -5.06 -1.63 -7.02
C CYS A 26 -4.78 -1.16 -5.59
N SER A 27 -4.90 -2.08 -4.62
CA SER A 27 -4.60 -1.78 -3.22
C SER A 27 -4.07 -3.00 -2.46
N ASP A 28 -3.14 -2.80 -1.54
CA ASP A 28 -2.64 -3.88 -0.68
C ASP A 28 -2.36 -3.38 0.74
N LEU A 29 -2.72 -4.18 1.74
CA LEU A 29 -2.58 -3.85 3.16
C LEU A 29 -1.57 -4.78 3.83
N THR A 30 -0.33 -4.32 3.93
CA THR A 30 0.76 -5.11 4.47
C THR A 30 1.11 -4.74 5.90
N LEU A 31 1.91 -5.56 6.56
CA LEU A 31 2.51 -5.20 7.85
C LEU A 31 3.52 -4.05 7.68
N ASP A 32 3.81 -3.36 8.79
CA ASP A 32 4.77 -2.26 8.85
C ASP A 32 6.20 -2.63 8.43
N ASN A 33 6.58 -3.89 8.63
CA ASN A 33 7.89 -4.45 8.25
C ASN A 33 7.99 -4.86 6.77
N VAL A 34 6.90 -4.81 5.99
CA VAL A 34 6.93 -5.11 4.56
C VAL A 34 7.36 -3.87 3.79
N GLY A 35 8.40 -4.01 2.97
CA GLY A 35 8.89 -2.95 2.09
C GLY A 35 8.15 -2.93 0.76
N ASP A 36 8.22 -1.79 0.09
CA ASP A 36 7.52 -1.53 -1.18
C ASP A 36 7.87 -2.55 -2.28
N PRO A 37 9.13 -2.99 -2.47
CA PRO A 37 9.46 -4.02 -3.46
C PRO A 37 8.79 -5.38 -3.20
N SER A 38 8.50 -5.70 -1.93
CA SER A 38 7.86 -6.96 -1.56
C SER A 38 6.34 -6.92 -1.71
N ALA A 39 5.73 -5.73 -1.67
CA ALA A 39 4.29 -5.54 -1.89
C ALA A 39 3.94 -5.41 -3.39
N LEU A 40 4.90 -4.96 -4.21
CA LEU A 40 4.70 -4.69 -5.63
C LEU A 40 4.11 -5.88 -6.44
N PRO A 41 4.56 -7.14 -6.28
CA PRO A 41 3.99 -8.26 -7.03
C PRO A 41 2.51 -8.49 -6.72
N GLY A 42 2.10 -8.29 -5.45
CA GLY A 42 0.71 -8.44 -5.02
C GLY A 42 -0.20 -7.35 -5.61
N LEU A 43 0.33 -6.14 -5.80
CA LEU A 43 -0.37 -5.04 -6.44
C LEU A 43 -0.47 -5.23 -7.95
N LEU A 44 0.61 -5.71 -8.60
CA LEU A 44 0.63 -5.97 -10.04
C LEU A 44 -0.38 -7.04 -10.46
N ASN A 45 -0.56 -8.07 -9.64
CA ASN A 45 -1.54 -9.13 -9.90
C ASN A 45 -3.01 -8.65 -9.83
N GLN A 46 -3.27 -7.44 -9.35
CA GLN A 46 -4.62 -6.86 -9.31
C GLN A 46 -4.93 -5.98 -10.53
N ILE A 47 -3.93 -5.68 -11.35
CA ILE A 47 -4.08 -4.82 -12.53
C ILE A 47 -4.38 -5.73 -13.72
N ASP A 48 -5.65 -5.80 -14.12
CA ASP A 48 -6.10 -6.56 -15.30
C ASP A 48 -5.89 -5.80 -16.64
N GLY A 49 -5.05 -4.76 -16.63
CA GLY A 49 -4.84 -3.82 -17.74
C GLY A 49 -3.55 -4.05 -18.54
N PRO A 50 -3.42 -3.45 -19.74
CA PRO A 50 -2.17 -3.44 -20.49
C PRO A 50 -1.00 -2.90 -19.64
N PHE A 51 0.21 -3.36 -19.96
CA PHE A 51 1.46 -2.91 -19.31
C PHE A 51 1.65 -1.37 -19.28
N GLN A 52 0.94 -0.64 -20.13
CA GLN A 52 0.92 0.83 -20.11
C GLN A 52 0.26 1.40 -18.84
N ASP A 53 -0.74 0.73 -18.27
CA ASP A 53 -1.41 1.16 -17.05
C ASP A 53 -0.45 1.07 -15.85
N PHE A 54 0.43 0.07 -15.86
CA PHE A 54 1.53 -0.03 -14.89
C PHE A 54 2.47 1.17 -14.93
N TRP A 55 2.89 1.62 -16.13
CA TRP A 55 3.80 2.77 -16.25
C TRP A 55 3.17 4.10 -15.86
N ARG A 56 1.84 4.17 -15.90
CA ARG A 56 1.07 5.35 -15.47
C ARG A 56 0.71 5.30 -13.99
N MET A 57 0.90 4.14 -13.36
CA MET A 57 0.60 3.93 -11.96
C MET A 57 1.64 4.60 -11.07
N VAL A 58 1.18 5.38 -10.09
CA VAL A 58 2.01 5.79 -8.96
C VAL A 58 1.66 4.94 -7.75
N LEU A 59 2.70 4.37 -7.13
CA LEU A 59 2.58 3.66 -5.86
C LEU A 59 2.64 4.67 -4.71
N MET A 60 1.54 4.82 -3.98
CA MET A 60 1.52 5.57 -2.73
C MET A 60 1.52 4.62 -1.55
N THR A 61 2.48 4.77 -0.65
CA THR A 61 2.56 3.99 0.59
C THR A 61 2.40 4.92 1.77
N THR A 62 1.39 4.66 2.62
CA THR A 62 1.20 5.44 3.84
C THR A 62 1.61 4.61 5.05
N ASN A 63 2.54 5.14 5.84
CA ASN A 63 2.90 4.58 7.13
C ASN A 63 2.64 5.64 8.19
N ARG A 64 1.61 5.45 9.01
CA ARG A 64 1.24 6.42 10.06
C ARG A 64 2.13 6.30 11.32
N SER A 65 3.38 5.88 11.16
CA SER A 65 4.35 5.70 12.25
C SER A 65 5.08 6.97 12.68
N ALA A 66 4.83 8.14 12.07
CA ALA A 66 5.57 9.39 12.32
C ALA A 66 4.71 10.59 12.73
N ILE A 67 3.48 10.38 13.23
CA ILE A 67 2.74 11.43 13.95
C ILE A 67 2.65 10.97 15.41
N CYS A 68 3.74 11.20 16.13
CA CYS A 68 3.76 11.33 17.58
C CYS A 68 4.08 12.79 17.88
#